data_AF-A0A7C6I1J9-F1
#
_entry.id   AF-A0A7C6I1J9-F1
#
_cell.length_a   1.000
_cell.length_b   1.000
_cell.length_c   1.000
_cell.angle_alpha   90.00
_cell.angle_beta   90.00
_cell.angle_gamma   90.00
#
_symmetry.space_group_name_H-M   'P 1'
#
loop_
_entity.id
_entity.type
_entity.pdbx_description
1 polymer ?
#
loop_
_entity_poly.entity_id
_entity_poly.type
_entity_poly.pdbx_seq_one_letter_code
_entity_poly.pdbx_strand_id
1 'polypeptide(L)'
;RLHTRLKDREERQQQYLSTEAELITETNKELHRVMEKTLSVYKRTVEGLKNEDRKIMRKAQKEANELYERLKDKRKYEVVPTLENIQLNALDVEQEYVQLVDYSYEISKALKAMTEATYEYIDNNHTAFSKEQIDDLTNTYETLSEVYTSYAAMEKAGDYSGFSTVTSLRETILDLIPKMTKRQIRRVKAGESTTRSSILFLDIVNESKIITLQSGNLMKSHRNFKVQYEQVKRV
;
A
#
# COMPACT_ATOMS: atom_id res chain seq x y z
N ARG A 1 30.40 -7.93 20.19
CA ARG A 1 30.45 -6.48 19.83
C ARG A 1 29.46 -6.14 18.71
N LEU A 2 29.48 -6.82 17.55
CA LEU A 2 28.51 -6.59 16.47
C LEU A 2 27.10 -7.11 16.84
N HIS A 3 26.99 -8.32 17.39
CA HIS A 3 25.74 -8.86 17.95
C HIS A 3 25.14 -8.00 19.06
N THR A 4 25.98 -7.45 19.95
CA THR A 4 25.53 -6.56 21.04
C THR A 4 24.92 -5.27 20.50
N ARG A 5 25.52 -4.65 19.47
CA ARG A 5 24.99 -3.44 18.82
C ARG A 5 23.72 -3.68 18.01
N LEU A 6 23.55 -4.87 17.44
CA LEU A 6 22.32 -5.28 16.76
C LEU A 6 21.19 -5.45 17.78
N LYS A 7 21.48 -6.14 18.89
CA LYS A 7 20.54 -6.35 20.00
C LYS A 7 20.12 -5.03 20.66
N ASP A 8 21.06 -4.11 20.93
CA ASP A 8 20.74 -2.77 21.46
C ASP A 8 19.91 -1.92 20.49
N ARG A 9 19.96 -2.20 19.18
CA ARG A 9 19.14 -1.50 18.18
C ARG A 9 17.76 -2.13 18.06
N GLU A 10 17.69 -3.46 18.11
CA GLU A 10 16.46 -4.25 18.20
C GLU A 10 15.65 -3.84 19.44
N GLU A 11 16.27 -3.83 20.63
CA GLU A 11 15.62 -3.44 21.90
C GLU A 11 15.16 -1.97 21.89
N ARG A 12 15.89 -1.06 21.22
CA ARG A 12 15.48 0.35 21.06
C ARG A 12 14.34 0.56 20.07
N GLN A 13 14.16 -0.36 19.13
CA GLN A 13 13.12 -0.30 18.09
C GLN A 13 11.91 -1.19 18.42
N GLN A 14 11.97 -1.99 19.49
CA GLN A 14 10.86 -2.80 19.96
C GLN A 14 9.76 -1.93 20.58
N GLN A 15 8.70 -1.71 19.81
CA GLN A 15 7.36 -1.53 20.36
C GLN A 15 6.60 -2.83 20.10
N TYR A 16 6.40 -3.66 21.12
CA TYR A 16 5.58 -4.86 21.00
C TYR A 16 4.23 -4.65 21.65
N LEU A 17 3.21 -5.31 21.10
CA LEU A 17 1.85 -5.28 21.63
C LEU A 17 1.80 -6.31 22.76
N SER A 18 1.34 -5.88 23.94
CA SER A 18 1.42 -6.67 25.18
C SER A 18 0.08 -7.26 25.60
N THR A 19 -1.02 -6.79 24.99
CA THR A 19 -2.37 -7.29 25.23
C THR A 19 -3.11 -7.54 23.93
N GLU A 20 -4.12 -8.43 23.96
CA GLU A 20 -5.01 -8.66 22.82
C GLU A 20 -5.71 -7.36 22.36
N ALA A 21 -6.17 -6.54 23.31
CA ALA A 21 -6.84 -5.28 23.03
C ALA A 21 -5.92 -4.31 22.27
N GLU A 22 -4.63 -4.26 22.63
CA GLU A 22 -3.62 -3.50 21.90
C GLU A 22 -3.38 -4.07 20.50
N LEU A 23 -3.29 -5.40 20.35
CA LEU A 23 -3.13 -6.05 19.05
C LEU A 23 -4.23 -5.63 18.08
N ILE A 24 -5.48 -5.73 18.49
CA ILE A 24 -6.64 -5.39 17.65
C ILE A 24 -6.65 -3.91 17.32
N THR A 25 -6.46 -3.08 18.35
CA THR A 25 -6.52 -1.62 18.20
C THR A 25 -5.44 -1.14 17.24
N GLU A 26 -4.20 -1.61 17.41
CA GLU A 26 -3.09 -1.21 16.55
C GLU A 26 -3.21 -1.82 15.16
N THR A 27 -3.70 -3.06 15.03
CA THR A 27 -3.96 -3.69 13.73
C THR A 27 -4.98 -2.89 12.91
N ASN A 28 -6.11 -2.51 13.52
CA ASN A 28 -7.13 -1.67 12.87
C ASN A 28 -6.55 -0.31 12.46
N LYS A 29 -5.82 0.35 13.37
CA LYS A 29 -5.18 1.65 13.10
C LYS A 29 -4.14 1.56 11.98
N GLU A 30 -3.36 0.48 11.94
CA GLU A 30 -2.33 0.26 10.93
C GLU A 30 -2.95 0.14 9.54
N LEU A 31 -3.98 -0.70 9.39
CA LEU A 31 -4.72 -0.82 8.13
C LEU A 31 -5.14 0.56 7.61
N HIS A 32 -5.85 1.33 8.43
CA HIS A 32 -6.36 2.65 8.02
C HIS A 32 -5.21 3.60 7.66
N ARG A 33 -4.17 3.66 8.49
CA ARG A 33 -3.00 4.49 8.25
C ARG A 33 -2.30 4.13 6.95
N VAL A 34 -2.10 2.84 6.67
CA VAL A 34 -1.45 2.36 5.43
C VAL A 34 -2.29 2.75 4.22
N MET A 35 -3.60 2.46 4.24
CA MET A 35 -4.47 2.74 3.10
C MET A 35 -4.67 4.24 2.84
N GLU A 36 -4.88 5.04 3.89
CA GLU A 36 -5.01 6.49 3.77
C GLU A 36 -3.73 7.13 3.25
N LYS A 37 -2.55 6.71 3.76
CA LYS A 37 -1.27 7.17 3.22
C LYS A 37 -1.07 6.73 1.78
N THR A 38 -1.44 5.50 1.43
CA THR A 38 -1.37 4.98 0.07
C THR A 38 -2.16 5.85 -0.90
N LEU A 39 -3.43 6.13 -0.59
CA LEU A 39 -4.30 6.96 -1.43
C LEU A 39 -3.81 8.40 -1.50
N SER A 40 -3.36 8.98 -0.38
CA SER A 40 -2.81 10.32 -0.32
C SER A 40 -1.53 10.47 -1.17
N VAL A 41 -0.61 9.52 -1.06
CA VAL A 41 0.64 9.51 -1.84
C VAL A 41 0.33 9.31 -3.32
N TYR A 42 -0.50 8.33 -3.67
CA TYR A 42 -0.84 8.04 -5.06
C TYR A 42 -1.55 9.24 -5.72
N LYS A 43 -2.54 9.85 -5.04
CA LYS A 43 -3.18 11.08 -5.52
C LYS A 43 -2.16 12.17 -5.84
N ARG A 44 -1.22 12.44 -4.92
CA ARG A 44 -0.17 13.44 -5.12
C ARG A 44 0.79 13.08 -6.23
N THR A 45 1.05 11.79 -6.46
CA THR A 45 1.85 11.33 -7.60
C THR A 45 1.17 11.69 -8.92
N VAL A 46 -0.15 11.44 -9.03
CA VAL A 46 -0.92 11.79 -10.23
C VAL A 46 -0.98 13.31 -10.42
N GLU A 47 -1.26 14.07 -9.35
CA GLU A 47 -1.29 15.54 -9.39
C GLU A 47 0.08 16.15 -9.72
N GLY A 48 1.15 15.58 -9.16
CA GLY A 48 2.53 15.98 -9.42
C GLY A 48 2.91 15.77 -10.88
N LEU A 49 2.59 14.62 -11.46
CA LEU A 49 2.80 14.34 -12.89
C LEU A 49 1.98 15.27 -13.79
N LYS A 50 0.72 15.51 -13.44
CA LYS A 50 -0.20 16.35 -14.22
C LYS A 50 0.27 17.81 -14.29
N ASN A 51 0.80 18.34 -13.19
CA ASN A 51 1.16 19.75 -13.05
C ASN A 51 2.68 19.99 -13.09
N GLU A 52 3.48 18.93 -13.31
CA GLU A 52 4.96 18.96 -13.21
C GLU A 52 5.45 19.55 -11.87
N ASP A 53 4.71 19.30 -10.79
CA ASP A 53 4.93 19.93 -9.49
C ASP A 53 5.93 19.14 -8.63
N ARG A 54 7.20 19.57 -8.69
CA ARG A 54 8.29 19.03 -7.88
C ARG A 54 8.04 19.14 -6.37
N LYS A 55 7.34 20.17 -5.89
CA LYS A 55 7.09 20.36 -4.44
C LYS A 55 6.09 19.33 -3.94
N ILE A 56 5.02 19.09 -4.69
CA ILE A 56 4.04 18.02 -4.40
C ILE A 56 4.74 16.67 -4.42
N MET A 57 5.58 16.39 -5.44
CA MET A 57 6.31 15.13 -5.52
C MET A 57 7.31 14.93 -4.39
N ARG A 58 8.02 15.99 -3.97
CA ARG A 58 8.94 15.92 -2.82
C ARG A 58 8.21 15.51 -1.54
N LYS A 59 7.00 16.03 -1.34
CA LYS A 59 6.14 15.66 -0.20
C LYS A 59 5.69 14.20 -0.31
N ALA A 60 5.21 13.78 -1.47
CA ALA A 60 4.78 12.40 -1.72
C ALA A 60 5.92 11.40 -1.47
N GLN A 61 7.11 11.65 -2.02
CA GLN A 61 8.31 10.84 -1.83
C GLN A 61 8.71 10.75 -0.35
N LYS A 62 8.71 11.88 0.37
CA LYS A 62 9.03 11.89 1.80
C LYS A 62 8.05 11.01 2.59
N GLU A 63 6.75 11.17 2.37
CA GLU A 63 5.73 10.38 3.08
C GLU A 63 5.79 8.89 2.76
N ALA A 64 6.09 8.53 1.51
CA ALA A 64 6.29 7.14 1.10
C ALA A 64 7.53 6.53 1.77
N ASN A 65 8.63 7.27 1.84
CA ASN A 65 9.86 6.82 2.51
C ASN A 65 9.67 6.64 4.02
N GLU A 66 8.97 7.57 4.68
CA GLU A 66 8.63 7.45 6.10
C GLU A 66 7.74 6.23 6.38
N LEU A 67 6.76 5.97 5.50
CA LEU A 67 5.90 4.78 5.61
C LEU A 67 6.72 3.49 5.42
N TYR A 68 7.62 3.47 4.43
CA TYR A 68 8.50 2.35 4.14
C TYR A 68 9.41 2.01 5.33
N GLU A 69 10.14 2.97 5.89
CA GLU A 69 11.03 2.70 7.02
C GLU A 69 10.26 2.23 8.25
N ARG A 70 9.08 2.81 8.54
CA ARG A 70 8.24 2.35 9.65
C ARG A 70 7.78 0.90 9.48
N LEU A 71 7.27 0.54 8.30
CA LEU A 71 6.76 -0.83 8.07
C LEU A 71 7.89 -1.86 7.94
N LYS A 72 9.06 -1.44 7.44
CA LYS A 72 10.28 -2.24 7.44
C LYS A 72 10.73 -2.56 8.85
N ASP A 73 10.76 -1.58 9.74
CA ASP A 73 11.14 -1.77 11.13
C ASP A 73 10.11 -2.64 11.85
N LYS A 74 8.81 -2.40 11.66
CA LYS A 74 7.72 -3.24 12.20
C LYS A 74 7.89 -4.70 11.80
N ARG A 75 8.05 -4.96 10.49
CA ARG A 75 8.26 -6.31 9.95
C ARG A 75 9.51 -6.97 10.51
N LYS A 76 10.59 -6.21 10.70
CA LYS A 76 11.88 -6.74 11.12
C LYS A 76 11.99 -6.96 12.62
N TYR A 77 11.36 -6.11 13.42
CA TYR A 77 11.66 -5.99 14.85
C TYR A 77 10.45 -6.17 15.76
N GLU A 78 9.21 -5.98 15.27
CA GLU A 78 8.02 -6.00 16.13
C GLU A 78 7.19 -7.29 16.00
N VAL A 79 7.19 -7.94 14.82
CA VAL A 79 6.33 -9.12 14.56
C VAL A 79 6.62 -10.27 15.52
N VAL A 80 7.84 -10.79 15.53
CA VAL A 80 8.20 -11.96 16.38
C VAL A 80 8.03 -11.64 17.86
N PRO A 81 8.53 -10.51 18.40
CA PRO A 81 8.29 -10.17 19.80
C PRO A 81 6.81 -10.00 20.14
N THR A 82 5.97 -9.51 19.21
CA THR A 82 4.52 -9.44 19.45
C THR A 82 3.93 -10.84 19.62
N LEU A 83 4.30 -11.79 18.74
CA LEU A 83 3.83 -13.18 18.82
C LEU A 83 4.33 -13.90 20.08
N GLU A 84 5.55 -13.62 20.54
CA GLU A 84 6.10 -14.24 21.76
C GLU A 84 5.42 -13.75 23.05
N ASN A 85 4.97 -12.49 23.07
CA ASN A 85 4.46 -11.85 24.28
C ASN A 85 2.93 -11.83 24.36
N ILE A 86 2.22 -11.97 23.24
CA ILE A 86 0.77 -11.93 23.24
C ILE A 86 0.21 -13.20 23.86
N GLN A 87 -0.65 -13.05 24.88
CA GLN A 87 -1.33 -14.17 25.53
C GLN A 87 -2.61 -14.54 24.77
N LEU A 88 -2.49 -14.80 23.46
CA LEU A 88 -3.61 -15.17 22.58
C LEU A 88 -3.43 -16.60 22.07
N ASN A 89 -4.31 -17.53 22.46
CA ASN A 89 -4.25 -18.91 21.94
C ASN A 89 -5.09 -19.05 20.65
N ALA A 90 -4.75 -18.27 19.63
CA ALA A 90 -5.48 -18.24 18.35
C ALA A 90 -4.54 -18.10 17.16
N LEU A 91 -3.97 -19.24 16.74
CA LEU A 91 -2.98 -19.32 15.67
C LEU A 91 -3.45 -18.68 14.35
N ASP A 92 -4.74 -18.80 14.01
CA ASP A 92 -5.30 -18.18 12.81
C ASP A 92 -5.27 -16.64 12.88
N VAL A 93 -5.57 -16.06 14.05
CA VAL A 93 -5.52 -14.60 14.27
C VAL A 93 -4.08 -14.09 14.18
N GLU A 94 -3.14 -14.83 14.78
CA GLU A 94 -1.71 -14.54 14.71
C GLU A 94 -1.17 -14.62 13.27
N GLN A 95 -1.60 -15.63 12.50
CA GLN A 95 -1.26 -15.77 11.09
C GLN A 95 -1.75 -14.55 10.28
N GLU A 96 -3.00 -14.11 10.49
CA GLU A 96 -3.52 -12.94 9.81
C GLU A 96 -2.77 -11.66 10.22
N TYR A 97 -2.34 -11.52 11.48
CA TYR A 97 -1.47 -10.42 11.90
C TYR A 97 -0.15 -10.37 11.11
N VAL A 98 0.53 -11.51 10.93
CA VAL A 98 1.75 -11.57 10.12
C VAL A 98 1.49 -11.13 8.68
N GLN A 99 0.41 -11.64 8.07
CA GLN A 99 0.02 -11.29 6.70
C GLN A 99 -0.27 -9.80 6.55
N LEU A 100 -0.95 -9.18 7.51
CA LEU A 100 -1.22 -7.75 7.53
C LEU A 100 0.06 -6.92 7.50
N VAL A 101 1.06 -7.28 8.29
CA VAL A 101 2.35 -6.58 8.30
C VAL A 101 3.09 -6.77 6.98
N ASP A 102 3.10 -7.99 6.42
CA ASP A 102 3.74 -8.28 5.15
C ASP A 102 3.10 -7.50 3.98
N TYR A 103 1.77 -7.53 3.85
CA TYR A 103 1.06 -6.80 2.79
C TYR A 103 1.25 -5.29 2.93
N SER A 104 1.22 -4.77 4.15
CA SER A 104 1.51 -3.35 4.43
C SER A 104 2.91 -2.97 3.96
N TYR A 105 3.90 -3.81 4.25
CA TYR A 105 5.28 -3.59 3.82
C TYR A 105 5.43 -3.62 2.29
N GLU A 106 4.80 -4.58 1.61
CA GLU A 106 4.82 -4.64 0.14
C GLU A 106 4.21 -3.39 -0.52
N ILE A 107 3.10 -2.87 0.01
CA ILE A 107 2.50 -1.60 -0.44
C ILE A 107 3.50 -0.45 -0.29
N SER A 108 4.19 -0.36 0.85
CA SER A 108 5.14 0.73 1.09
C SER A 108 6.35 0.70 0.15
N LYS A 109 6.83 -0.50 -0.23
CA LYS A 109 7.90 -0.66 -1.23
C LYS A 109 7.47 -0.12 -2.59
N ALA A 110 6.26 -0.47 -3.02
CA ALA A 110 5.73 -0.03 -4.31
C ALA A 110 5.51 1.49 -4.35
N LEU A 111 4.97 2.09 -3.28
CA LEU A 111 4.84 3.54 -3.16
C LEU A 111 6.20 4.25 -3.18
N LYS A 112 7.19 3.71 -2.47
CA LYS A 112 8.55 4.24 -2.47
C LYS A 112 9.15 4.24 -3.89
N ALA A 113 9.10 3.09 -4.57
CA ALA A 113 9.61 2.97 -5.94
C ALA A 113 8.91 3.94 -6.91
N MET A 114 7.57 3.98 -6.87
CA MET A 114 6.76 4.88 -7.70
C MET A 114 7.12 6.35 -7.49
N THR A 115 7.20 6.79 -6.23
CA THR A 115 7.43 8.21 -5.90
C THR A 115 8.87 8.65 -6.15
N GLU A 116 9.86 7.78 -5.91
CA GLU A 116 11.26 8.08 -6.22
C GLU A 116 11.48 8.26 -7.72
N ALA A 117 10.99 7.31 -8.54
CA ALA A 117 11.09 7.39 -10.00
C ALA A 117 10.35 8.62 -10.55
N THR A 118 9.17 8.92 -10.02
CA THR A 118 8.38 10.09 -10.46
C THR A 118 9.05 11.41 -10.06
N TYR A 119 9.58 11.51 -8.84
CA TYR A 119 10.27 12.72 -8.40
C TYR A 119 11.52 12.97 -9.25
N GLU A 120 12.35 11.95 -9.48
CA GLU A 120 13.55 12.06 -10.31
C GLU A 120 13.20 12.49 -11.74
N TYR A 121 12.12 11.96 -12.31
CA TYR A 121 11.67 12.31 -13.65
C TYR A 121 11.30 13.79 -13.80
N ILE A 122 10.53 14.31 -12.84
CA ILE A 122 10.15 15.73 -12.82
C ILE A 122 11.37 16.61 -12.53
N ASP A 123 12.23 16.21 -11.60
CA ASP A 123 13.44 16.98 -11.25
C ASP A 123 14.41 17.12 -12.43
N ASN A 124 14.46 16.11 -13.29
CA ASN A 124 15.25 16.10 -14.51
C ASN A 124 14.59 16.83 -15.71
N ASN A 125 13.46 17.53 -15.50
CA ASN A 125 12.71 18.25 -16.53
C ASN A 125 12.39 17.38 -17.77
N HIS A 126 12.05 16.10 -17.55
CA HIS A 126 11.60 15.24 -18.64
C HIS A 126 10.20 15.65 -19.14
N THR A 127 9.89 15.27 -20.38
CA THR A 127 8.63 15.65 -21.06
C THR A 127 7.40 15.33 -20.23
N ALA A 128 6.47 16.28 -20.14
CA ALA A 128 5.17 16.08 -19.51
C ALA A 128 4.43 14.84 -20.03
N PHE A 129 3.63 14.20 -19.16
CA PHE A 129 2.76 13.11 -19.56
C PHE A 129 1.60 13.61 -20.41
N SER A 130 1.16 12.79 -21.35
CA SER A 130 -0.04 13.08 -22.14
C SER A 130 -1.29 13.04 -21.24
N LYS A 131 -2.35 13.71 -21.67
CA LYS A 131 -3.63 13.69 -20.96
C LYS A 131 -4.13 12.26 -20.74
N GLU A 132 -4.01 11.41 -21.76
CA GLU A 132 -4.44 10.02 -21.71
C GLU A 132 -3.60 9.19 -20.71
N GLN A 133 -2.31 9.50 -20.54
CA GLN A 133 -1.48 8.87 -19.50
C GLN A 133 -1.96 9.30 -18.10
N ILE A 134 -2.27 10.58 -17.91
CA ILE A 134 -2.79 11.08 -16.63
C ILE A 134 -4.18 10.49 -16.33
N ASP A 135 -5.07 10.43 -17.32
CA ASP A 135 -6.41 9.87 -17.16
C ASP A 135 -6.35 8.36 -16.80
N ASP A 136 -5.43 7.61 -17.42
CA ASP A 136 -5.16 6.21 -17.09
C ASP A 136 -4.80 6.03 -15.60
N LEU A 137 -3.88 6.86 -15.08
CA LEU A 137 -3.45 6.80 -13.69
C LEU A 137 -4.52 7.30 -12.72
N THR A 138 -5.27 8.34 -13.11
CA THR A 138 -6.36 8.93 -12.32
C THR A 138 -7.46 7.90 -12.10
N ASN A 139 -7.90 7.21 -13.15
CA ASN A 139 -8.93 6.17 -13.06
C ASN A 139 -8.51 5.03 -12.11
N THR A 140 -7.25 4.62 -12.16
CA THR A 140 -6.70 3.60 -11.27
C THR A 140 -6.74 4.05 -9.80
N TYR A 141 -6.31 5.28 -9.53
CA TYR A 141 -6.39 5.89 -8.20
C TYR A 141 -7.84 5.99 -7.69
N GLU A 142 -8.76 6.51 -8.51
CA GLU A 142 -10.17 6.70 -8.12
C GLU A 142 -10.83 5.37 -7.78
N THR A 143 -10.61 4.34 -8.62
CA THR A 143 -11.13 2.99 -8.36
C THR A 143 -10.53 2.40 -7.08
N LEU A 144 -9.23 2.58 -6.82
CA LEU A 144 -8.60 2.12 -5.58
C LEU A 144 -9.14 2.87 -4.35
N SER A 145 -9.46 4.16 -4.50
CA SER A 145 -10.10 4.95 -3.46
C SER A 145 -11.50 4.41 -3.15
N GLU A 146 -12.29 4.08 -4.17
CA GLU A 146 -13.62 3.49 -4.01
C GLU A 146 -13.58 2.11 -3.33
N VAL A 147 -12.59 1.28 -3.70
CA VAL A 147 -12.31 -0.01 -3.05
C VAL A 147 -12.13 0.19 -1.55
N TYR A 148 -11.27 1.13 -1.14
CA TYR A 148 -10.98 1.36 0.27
C TYR A 148 -12.16 2.01 1.01
N THR A 149 -12.84 2.98 0.40
CA THR A 149 -14.05 3.61 0.99
C THR A 149 -15.13 2.57 1.27
N SER A 150 -15.37 1.66 0.31
CA SER A 150 -16.32 0.55 0.47
C SER A 150 -15.92 -0.37 1.61
N TYR A 151 -14.63 -0.73 1.69
CA TYR A 151 -14.11 -1.56 2.78
C TYR A 151 -14.23 -0.88 4.15
N ALA A 152 -13.84 0.39 4.26
CA ALA A 152 -13.88 1.14 5.51
C ALA A 152 -15.32 1.29 6.04
N ALA A 153 -16.31 1.42 5.15
CA ALA A 153 -17.72 1.43 5.52
C ALA A 153 -18.18 0.08 6.10
N MET A 154 -17.79 -1.04 5.47
CA MET A 154 -18.07 -2.40 5.96
C MET A 154 -17.40 -2.67 7.31
N GLU A 155 -16.13 -2.28 7.43
CA GLU A 155 -15.35 -2.43 8.66
C GLU A 155 -16.00 -1.69 9.83
N LYS A 156 -16.41 -0.44 9.60
CA LYS A 156 -17.08 0.40 10.60
C LYS A 156 -18.45 -0.14 11.00
N ALA A 157 -19.19 -0.71 10.05
CA ALA A 157 -20.49 -1.34 10.32
C ALA A 157 -20.36 -2.71 11.00
N GLY A 158 -19.18 -3.34 10.93
CA GLY A 158 -18.98 -4.73 11.34
C GLY A 158 -19.69 -5.74 10.43
N ASP A 159 -20.16 -5.31 9.25
CA ASP A 159 -20.85 -6.16 8.27
C ASP A 159 -20.01 -6.27 6.99
N TYR A 160 -19.50 -7.48 6.74
CA TYR A 160 -18.69 -7.81 5.57
C TYR A 160 -19.49 -8.56 4.48
N SER A 161 -20.82 -8.56 4.54
CA SER A 161 -21.69 -9.18 3.52
C SER A 161 -21.39 -8.65 2.10
N GLY A 162 -21.06 -7.37 1.98
CA GLY A 162 -20.70 -6.70 0.72
C GLY A 162 -19.25 -6.89 0.25
N PHE A 163 -18.42 -7.69 0.92
CA PHE A 163 -16.97 -7.77 0.64
C PHE A 163 -16.63 -8.26 -0.79
N SER A 164 -17.56 -8.92 -1.48
CA SER A 164 -17.42 -9.25 -2.90
C SER A 164 -17.21 -8.01 -3.78
N THR A 165 -17.76 -6.86 -3.39
CA THR A 165 -17.57 -5.57 -4.08
C THR A 165 -16.10 -5.14 -4.07
N VAL A 166 -15.42 -5.27 -2.93
CA VAL A 166 -13.97 -4.99 -2.79
C VAL A 166 -13.16 -5.86 -3.75
N THR A 167 -13.55 -7.14 -3.87
CA THR A 167 -12.90 -8.09 -4.78
C THR A 167 -13.14 -7.72 -6.25
N SER A 168 -14.37 -7.38 -6.62
CA SER A 168 -14.75 -7.03 -8.00
C SER A 168 -14.12 -5.71 -8.48
N LEU A 169 -14.09 -4.68 -7.62
CA LEU A 169 -13.44 -3.41 -7.95
C LEU A 169 -11.91 -3.57 -8.08
N ARG A 170 -11.29 -4.43 -7.26
CA ARG A 170 -9.89 -4.83 -7.45
C ARG A 170 -9.67 -5.49 -8.81
N GLU A 171 -10.52 -6.44 -9.19
CA GLU A 171 -10.43 -7.11 -10.50
C GLU A 171 -10.58 -6.12 -11.65
N THR A 172 -11.45 -5.11 -11.50
CA THR A 172 -11.61 -4.02 -12.46
C THR A 172 -10.28 -3.30 -12.71
N ILE A 173 -9.53 -2.96 -11.65
CA ILE A 173 -8.21 -2.34 -11.80
C ILE A 173 -7.24 -3.30 -12.50
N LEU A 174 -7.21 -4.58 -12.10
CA LEU A 174 -6.31 -5.57 -12.70
C LEU A 174 -6.58 -5.78 -14.20
N ASP A 175 -7.82 -5.63 -14.64
CA ASP A 175 -8.22 -5.65 -16.05
C ASP A 175 -7.85 -4.38 -16.81
N LEU A 176 -7.69 -3.24 -16.12
CA LEU A 176 -7.21 -1.99 -16.70
C LEU A 176 -5.71 -2.01 -16.95
N ILE A 177 -4.92 -2.63 -16.07
CA ILE A 177 -3.45 -2.72 -16.20
C ILE A 177 -2.99 -3.17 -17.60
N PRO A 178 -3.40 -4.35 -18.14
CA PRO A 178 -2.96 -4.77 -19.46
C PRO A 178 -3.47 -3.85 -20.58
N LYS A 179 -4.60 -3.16 -20.38
CA LYS A 179 -5.12 -2.18 -21.35
C LYS A 179 -4.25 -0.92 -21.36
N MET A 180 -3.83 -0.42 -20.19
CA MET A 180 -2.88 0.70 -20.05
C MET A 180 -1.53 0.36 -20.69
N THR A 181 -0.99 -0.83 -20.41
CA THR A 181 0.26 -1.31 -21.05
C THR A 181 0.14 -1.33 -22.57
N LYS A 182 -0.96 -1.89 -23.11
CA LYS A 182 -1.20 -1.91 -24.57
C LYS A 182 -1.33 -0.51 -25.16
N ARG A 183 -2.00 0.42 -24.48
CA ARG A 183 -2.08 1.84 -24.90
C ARG A 183 -0.68 2.46 -24.95
N GLN A 184 0.15 2.26 -23.93
CA GLN A 184 1.51 2.80 -23.93
C GLN A 184 2.38 2.20 -25.04
N ILE A 185 2.28 0.90 -25.30
CA ILE A 185 3.00 0.26 -26.42
C ILE A 185 2.61 0.89 -27.76
N ARG A 186 1.33 1.23 -27.97
CA ARG A 186 0.88 1.91 -29.19
C ARG A 186 1.49 3.31 -29.31
N ARG A 187 1.50 4.11 -28.23
CA ARG A 187 2.13 5.44 -28.19
C ARG A 187 3.62 5.38 -28.55
N VAL A 188 4.34 4.40 -27.99
CA VAL A 188 5.76 4.14 -28.34
C VAL A 188 5.93 3.83 -29.82
N LYS A 189 5.12 2.92 -30.38
CA LYS A 189 5.20 2.54 -31.80
C LYS A 189 4.84 3.68 -32.76
N ALA A 190 3.96 4.58 -32.33
CA ALA A 190 3.55 5.75 -33.09
C ALA A 190 4.51 6.94 -32.96
N GLY A 191 5.52 6.87 -32.08
CA GLY A 191 6.43 7.99 -31.81
C GLY A 191 5.77 9.13 -31.01
N GLU A 192 4.64 8.86 -30.34
CA GLU A 192 3.84 9.83 -29.60
C GLU A 192 4.31 10.02 -28.15
N SER A 193 5.30 9.26 -27.71
CA SER A 193 5.86 9.33 -26.35
C SER A 193 7.36 9.09 -26.35
N THR A 194 8.09 9.83 -25.51
CA THR A 194 9.54 9.64 -25.36
C THR A 194 9.86 8.32 -24.66
N THR A 195 11.08 7.80 -24.86
CA THR A 195 11.55 6.59 -24.19
C THR A 195 11.47 6.71 -22.67
N ARG A 196 11.91 7.84 -22.11
CA ARG A 196 11.89 8.09 -20.65
C ARG A 196 10.46 8.17 -20.11
N SER A 197 9.57 8.89 -20.80
CA SER A 197 8.14 8.95 -20.42
C SER A 197 7.51 7.56 -20.42
N SER A 198 7.81 6.77 -21.44
CA SER A 198 7.24 5.43 -21.60
C SER A 198 7.73 4.46 -20.53
N ILE A 199 9.01 4.50 -20.20
CA ILE A 199 9.58 3.69 -19.11
C ILE A 199 8.90 4.06 -17.79
N LEU A 200 8.88 5.34 -17.43
CA LEU A 200 8.25 5.77 -16.18
C LEU A 200 6.76 5.39 -16.13
N PHE A 201 6.00 5.60 -17.21
CA PHE A 201 4.59 5.23 -17.24
C PHE A 201 4.38 3.73 -16.99
N LEU A 202 5.19 2.87 -17.63
CA LEU A 202 5.12 1.42 -17.43
C LEU A 202 5.53 1.02 -16.01
N ASP A 203 6.53 1.67 -15.43
CA ASP A 203 6.95 1.46 -14.04
C ASP A 203 5.81 1.82 -13.08
N ILE A 204 5.19 3.00 -13.24
CA ILE A 204 4.04 3.42 -12.42
C ILE A 204 2.88 2.44 -12.58
N VAL A 205 2.56 1.99 -13.80
CA VAL A 205 1.51 0.98 -14.04
C VAL A 205 1.82 -0.32 -13.28
N ASN A 206 3.08 -0.76 -13.28
CA ASN A 206 3.49 -1.95 -12.53
C ASN A 206 3.35 -1.77 -11.02
N GLU A 207 3.83 -0.64 -10.47
CA GLU A 207 3.70 -0.36 -9.04
C GLU A 207 2.23 -0.21 -8.62
N SER A 208 1.39 0.37 -9.48
CA SER A 208 -0.06 0.49 -9.27
C SER A 208 -0.75 -0.87 -9.20
N LYS A 209 -0.32 -1.82 -10.05
CA LYS A 209 -0.77 -3.22 -9.98
C LYS A 209 -0.39 -3.85 -8.64
N ILE A 210 0.86 -3.69 -8.19
CA ILE A 210 1.34 -4.23 -6.92
C ILE A 210 0.53 -3.65 -5.75
N ILE A 211 0.40 -2.32 -5.68
CA ILE A 211 -0.42 -1.63 -4.67
C ILE A 211 -1.83 -2.20 -4.64
N THR A 212 -2.49 -2.31 -5.80
CA THR A 212 -3.86 -2.83 -5.89
C THR A 212 -3.98 -4.28 -5.37
N LEU A 213 -3.06 -5.16 -5.77
CA LEU A 213 -3.05 -6.55 -5.30
C LEU A 213 -2.89 -6.62 -3.79
N GLN A 214 -1.91 -5.90 -3.25
CA GLN A 214 -1.58 -5.98 -1.83
C GLN A 214 -2.58 -5.24 -0.94
N SER A 215 -3.17 -4.13 -1.40
CA SER A 215 -4.29 -3.49 -0.71
C SER A 215 -5.49 -4.43 -0.59
N GLY A 216 -5.84 -5.14 -1.67
CA GLY A 216 -6.89 -6.16 -1.65
C GLY A 216 -6.63 -7.28 -0.65
N ASN A 217 -5.40 -7.80 -0.66
CA ASN A 217 -4.97 -8.84 0.28
C ASN A 217 -4.96 -8.35 1.73
N LEU A 218 -4.49 -7.13 1.97
CA LEU A 218 -4.48 -6.47 3.28
C LEU A 218 -5.90 -6.37 3.85
N MET A 219 -6.85 -5.87 3.08
CA MET A 219 -8.26 -5.75 3.50
C MET A 219 -8.92 -7.11 3.75
N LYS A 220 -8.59 -8.12 2.93
CA LYS A 220 -9.06 -9.50 3.13
C LYS A 220 -8.51 -10.10 4.43
N SER A 221 -7.21 -9.98 4.64
CA SER A 221 -6.54 -10.47 5.85
C SER A 221 -7.06 -9.76 7.10
N HIS A 222 -7.28 -8.45 7.02
CA HIS A 222 -7.88 -7.66 8.12
C HIS A 222 -9.30 -8.11 8.46
N ARG A 223 -10.13 -8.39 7.44
CA ARG A 223 -11.46 -8.96 7.64
C ARG A 223 -11.37 -10.30 8.37
N ASN A 224 -10.49 -11.20 7.91
CA ASN A 224 -10.33 -12.52 8.50
C ASN A 224 -9.84 -12.42 9.95
N PHE A 225 -8.84 -11.58 10.21
CA PHE A 225 -8.34 -11.25 11.55
C PHE A 225 -9.49 -10.89 12.49
N LYS A 226 -10.35 -9.93 12.09
CA LYS A 226 -11.48 -9.50 12.92
C LYS A 226 -12.54 -10.60 13.12
N VAL A 227 -12.89 -11.33 12.06
CA VAL A 227 -13.91 -12.40 12.13
C VAL A 227 -13.44 -13.54 13.04
N GLN A 228 -12.19 -13.97 12.90
CA GLN A 228 -11.62 -15.04 13.71
C GLN A 228 -11.46 -14.59 15.17
N TYR A 229 -10.99 -13.37 15.41
CA TYR A 229 -10.88 -12.83 16.76
C TYR A 229 -12.23 -12.80 17.49
N GLU A 230 -13.30 -12.36 16.82
CA GLU A 230 -14.65 -12.36 17.39
C GLU A 230 -15.19 -13.78 17.68
N GLN A 231 -14.71 -14.81 16.98
CA GLN A 231 -15.06 -16.20 17.28
C GLN A 231 -14.32 -16.70 18.52
N VAL A 232 -13.02 -16.40 18.64
CA VAL A 232 -12.19 -16.78 19.79
C VAL A 232 -12.70 -16.14 21.07
N LYS A 233 -13.09 -14.85 21.03
CA LYS A 233 -13.63 -14.12 22.18
C LYS A 233 -14.95 -14.70 22.72
N ARG A 234 -15.71 -15.44 21.91
CA ARG A 234 -17.00 -16.01 22.30
C ARG A 234 -16.89 -17.38 23.00
N VAL A 235 -15.70 -17.98 22.99
CA VAL A 235 -15.38 -19.27 23.62
C VAL A 235 -14.82 -19.02 25.02
#